data_AF-A0A968GS76-F1
#
_entry.id   AF-A0A968GS76-F1
#
_cell.length_a   1.000
_cell.length_b   1.000
_cell.length_c   1.000
_cell.angle_alpha   90.00
_cell.angle_beta   90.00
_cell.angle_gamma   90.00
#
_symmetry.space_group_name_H-M   'P 1'
#
loop_
_entity.id
_entity.type
_entity.pdbx_description
1 polymer ?
#
loop_
_entity_poly.entity_id
_entity_poly.type
_entity_poly.pdbx_seq_one_letter_code
_entity_poly.pdbx_strand_id
1 'polypeptide(L)'
;MASLTFVNRAIMQILNLCLTFVFVAVGYISIFYASELLTTKLGKAILTATFLFWFLRAVEQIVFFGIKEARSNILTIIFAVGFIIYLIPIL
;
A
#
# COMPACT_ATOMS: atom_id res chain seq x y z
N MET A 1 -10.79 4.87 26.50
CA MET A 1 -10.72 4.94 25.02
C MET A 1 -11.42 6.21 24.58
N ALA A 2 -10.71 7.20 24.03
CA ALA A 2 -11.36 8.39 23.49
C ALA A 2 -12.18 7.98 22.26
N SER A 3 -13.50 8.22 22.28
CA SER A 3 -14.36 7.97 21.13
C SER A 3 -13.99 8.95 20.01
N LEU A 4 -13.69 8.43 18.81
CA LEU A 4 -13.59 9.25 17.61
C LEU A 4 -14.91 10.01 17.40
N THR A 5 -14.81 11.30 17.06
CA THR A 5 -15.98 12.09 16.63
C THR A 5 -16.57 11.47 15.36
N PHE A 6 -17.86 11.71 15.12
CA PHE A 6 -18.54 11.23 13.90
C PHE A 6 -17.77 11.63 12.63
N VAL A 7 -17.30 12.89 12.57
CA VAL A 7 -16.53 13.43 11.45
C VAL A 7 -15.24 12.63 11.22
N ASN A 8 -14.43 12.40 12.26
CA ASN A 8 -13.17 11.66 12.10
C ASN A 8 -13.41 10.21 11.68
N ARG A 9 -14.47 9.57 12.19
CA ARG A 9 -14.85 8.21 11.78
C ARG A 9 -15.24 8.15 10.31
N ALA A 10 -16.04 9.11 9.83
CA ALA A 10 -16.47 9.18 8.45
C ALA A 10 -15.27 9.40 7.50
N ILE A 11 -14.36 10.32 7.85
CA ILE A 11 -13.13 10.57 7.08
C ILE A 11 -12.30 9.29 6.95
N MET A 12 -12.08 8.57 8.06
CA MET A 12 -11.33 7.32 8.05
C MET A 12 -12.01 6.23 7.19
N GLN A 13 -13.34 6.13 7.23
CA GLN A 13 -14.09 5.17 6.41
C GLN A 13 -13.98 5.49 4.91
N ILE A 14 -14.17 6.75 4.52
CA ILE A 14 -14.04 7.20 3.14
C ILE A 14 -12.62 6.93 2.63
N LEU A 15 -11.61 7.28 3.43
CA LEU A 15 -10.21 7.04 3.07
C LEU A 15 -9.92 5.55 2.88
N ASN A 16 -10.43 4.68 3.77
CA ASN A 16 -10.26 3.23 3.65
C ASN A 16 -10.97 2.66 2.41
N LEU A 17 -12.14 3.18 2.04
CA LEU A 17 -12.86 2.75 0.84
C LEU A 17 -12.10 3.14 -0.43
N CYS A 18 -11.67 4.41 -0.52
CA CYS A 18 -10.83 4.89 -1.62
C CYS A 18 -9.53 4.09 -1.73
N LEU A 19 -8.90 3.77 -0.59
CA LEU A 19 -7.68 2.99 -0.59
C LEU A 19 -7.91 1.55 -1.06
N THR A 20 -9.01 0.93 -0.62
CA THR A 20 -9.38 -0.42 -1.07
C THR A 20 -9.55 -0.44 -2.58
N PHE A 21 -10.21 0.59 -3.15
CA PHE A 21 -10.31 0.75 -4.59
C PHE A 21 -8.94 0.85 -5.26
N VAL A 22 -8.01 1.64 -4.73
CA VAL A 22 -6.62 1.75 -5.26
C VAL A 22 -5.92 0.39 -5.24
N PHE A 23 -6.04 -0.39 -4.17
CA PHE A 23 -5.46 -1.74 -4.09
C PHE A 23 -6.02 -2.69 -5.14
N VAL A 24 -7.33 -2.68 -5.34
CA VAL A 24 -7.97 -3.49 -6.38
C VAL A 24 -7.49 -3.06 -7.76
N ALA A 25 -7.40 -1.74 -8.02
CA ALA A 25 -6.93 -1.22 -9.30
C ALA A 25 -5.46 -1.59 -9.58
N VAL A 26 -4.56 -1.41 -8.61
CA VAL A 26 -3.14 -1.79 -8.75
C VAL A 26 -2.99 -3.31 -8.91
N GLY A 27 -3.76 -4.11 -8.16
CA GLY A 27 -3.78 -5.57 -8.31
C GLY A 27 -4.25 -6.01 -9.71
N TYR A 28 -5.33 -5.41 -10.21
CA TYR A 28 -5.82 -5.64 -11.57
C TYR A 28 -4.75 -5.30 -12.61
N ILE A 29 -4.14 -4.11 -12.52
CA ILE A 29 -3.07 -3.69 -13.43
C ILE A 29 -1.88 -4.66 -13.37
N SER A 30 -1.50 -5.11 -12.17
CA SER A 30 -0.35 -6.01 -11.98
C SER A 30 -0.59 -7.40 -12.57
N ILE A 31 -1.83 -7.88 -12.59
CA ILE A 31 -2.17 -9.20 -13.15
C ILE A 31 -2.37 -9.13 -14.67
N PHE A 32 -3.11 -8.14 -15.16
CA PHE A 32 -3.55 -8.09 -16.57
C PHE A 32 -2.61 -7.27 -17.47
N TYR A 33 -1.78 -6.38 -16.93
CA TYR A 33 -0.89 -5.49 -17.69
C TYR A 33 0.57 -5.61 -17.22
N ALA A 34 0.96 -6.80 -16.75
CA ALA A 34 2.31 -7.06 -16.25
C ALA A 34 3.40 -6.74 -17.30
N SER A 35 3.17 -7.10 -18.57
CA SER A 35 4.12 -6.86 -19.65
C SER A 35 4.36 -5.35 -19.85
N GLU A 36 3.30 -4.56 -19.92
CA GLU A 36 3.38 -3.10 -20.05
C GLU A 36 4.03 -2.46 -18.84
N LEU A 37 3.76 -2.99 -17.63
CA LEU A 37 4.37 -2.52 -16.39
C LEU A 37 5.91 -2.59 -16.44
N LEU A 38 6.43 -3.70 -16.95
CA LEU A 38 7.87 -3.99 -16.98
C LEU A 38 8.61 -3.32 -18.14
N THR A 39 7.94 -3.16 -19.28
CA THR A 39 8.60 -2.74 -20.53
C THR A 39 8.46 -1.25 -20.82
N THR A 40 7.38 -0.59 -20.37
CA THR A 40 7.09 0.80 -20.74
C THR A 40 7.60 1.78 -19.69
N LYS A 41 7.93 3.02 -20.11
CA LYS A 41 8.31 4.10 -19.19
C LYS A 41 7.20 4.45 -18.20
N LEU A 42 5.94 4.42 -18.65
CA LEU A 42 4.77 4.65 -17.80
C LEU A 42 4.60 3.52 -16.79
N GLY A 43 4.73 2.27 -17.23
CA GLY A 43 4.72 1.09 -16.36
C GLY A 43 5.76 1.17 -15.25
N LYS A 44 7.00 1.56 -15.59
CA LYS A 44 8.07 1.80 -14.60
C LYS A 44 7.76 2.92 -13.61
N ALA A 45 7.08 3.98 -14.04
CA ALA A 45 6.61 5.04 -13.14
C ALA A 45 5.52 4.53 -12.18
N ILE A 46 4.60 3.69 -12.67
CA ILE A 46 3.57 3.04 -11.85
C ILE A 46 4.19 2.05 -10.86
N LEU A 47 5.17 1.24 -11.29
CA LEU A 47 5.97 0.37 -10.42
C LEU A 47 6.66 1.19 -9.32
N THR A 48 7.29 2.30 -9.71
CA THR A 48 7.95 3.24 -8.79
C THR A 48 6.99 3.78 -7.74
N ALA A 49 5.85 4.32 -8.18
CA ALA A 49 4.84 4.85 -7.29
C ALA A 49 4.28 3.76 -6.36
N THR A 50 4.11 2.54 -6.87
CA THR A 50 3.61 1.41 -6.10
C THR A 50 4.62 0.99 -5.04
N PHE A 51 5.90 0.73 -5.37
CA PHE A 51 6.85 0.35 -4.32
C PHE A 51 6.98 1.43 -3.24
N LEU A 52 7.00 2.72 -3.62
CA LEU A 52 7.08 3.82 -2.67
C LEU A 52 5.86 3.84 -1.76
N PHE A 53 4.66 3.63 -2.31
CA PHE A 53 3.44 3.51 -1.53
C PHE A 53 3.55 2.38 -0.49
N TRP A 54 4.00 1.19 -0.91
CA TRP A 54 4.15 0.03 -0.01
C TRP A 54 5.22 0.28 1.07
N PHE A 55 6.33 0.92 0.71
CA PHE A 55 7.38 1.32 1.66
C PHE A 55 6.89 2.34 2.69
N LEU A 56 6.26 3.43 2.24
CA LEU A 56 5.70 4.45 3.13
C LEU A 56 4.68 3.83 4.10
N ARG A 57 3.82 2.93 3.61
CA ARG A 57 2.87 2.21 4.47
C ARG A 57 3.53 1.34 5.52
N ALA A 58 4.58 0.61 5.17
CA ALA A 58 5.33 -0.17 6.16
C ALA A 58 5.94 0.74 7.24
N VAL A 59 6.51 1.89 6.86
CA VAL A 59 7.08 2.87 7.80
C VAL A 59 6.00 3.49 8.69
N GLU A 60 4.90 3.96 8.13
CA GLU A 60 3.77 4.53 8.88
C GLU A 60 3.19 3.53 9.88
N GLN A 61 3.05 2.26 9.48
CA GLN A 61 2.55 1.21 10.36
C GLN A 61 3.43 1.04 11.60
N ILE A 62 4.77 1.10 11.44
CA ILE A 62 5.73 1.05 12.54
C ILE A 62 5.67 2.33 13.38
N VAL A 63 5.59 3.50 12.76
CA VAL A 63 5.59 4.80 13.48
C VAL A 63 4.33 4.98 14.33
N PHE A 64 3.14 4.65 13.79
CA PHE A 64 1.87 4.90 14.48
C PHE A 64 1.44 3.77 15.42
N PHE A 65 1.67 2.50 15.06
CA PHE A 65 1.24 1.36 15.88
C PHE A 65 2.39 0.74 16.69
N GLY A 66 3.65 1.05 16.36
CA GLY A 66 4.80 0.35 16.91
C GLY A 66 4.82 -1.13 16.53
N ILE A 67 5.62 -1.91 17.26
CA ILE A 67 5.75 -3.36 17.09
C ILE A 67 4.90 -4.13 18.13
N LYS A 68 4.02 -3.43 18.86
CA LYS A 68 3.29 -3.99 20.01
C LYS A 68 2.08 -4.84 19.59
N GLU A 69 1.49 -4.53 18.45
CA GLU A 69 0.25 -5.15 17.99
C GLU A 69 0.54 -6.20 16.90
N ALA A 70 0.30 -7.48 17.20
CA ALA A 70 0.60 -8.59 16.28
C ALA A 70 -0.09 -8.43 14.92
N ARG A 71 -1.34 -7.94 14.89
CA ARG A 71 -2.08 -7.68 13.64
C ARG A 71 -1.40 -6.60 12.79
N SER A 72 -0.91 -5.54 13.45
CA SER A 72 -0.17 -4.48 12.79
C SER A 72 1.14 -5.01 12.19
N ASN A 73 1.85 -5.84 12.95
CA ASN A 73 3.12 -6.41 12.52
C ASN A 73 2.96 -7.33 11.29
N ILE A 74 1.90 -8.15 11.25
CA ILE A 74 1.58 -9.00 10.09
C ILE A 74 1.36 -8.12 8.85
N LEU A 75 0.60 -7.03 8.98
CA LEU A 75 0.39 -6.10 7.87
C LEU A 75 1.69 -5.41 7.44
N THR A 76 2.54 -5.01 8.39
CA THR A 76 3.87 -4.45 8.07
C THR A 76 4.71 -5.43 7.26
N ILE A 77 4.71 -6.72 7.61
CA ILE A 77 5.44 -7.75 6.86
C ILE A 77 4.86 -7.88 5.44
N ILE A 78 3.54 -7.92 5.29
CA ILE A 78 2.89 -7.94 3.97
C ILE A 78 3.32 -6.71 3.16
N PHE A 79 3.33 -5.53 3.78
CA PHE A 79 3.74 -4.30 3.11
C PHE A 79 5.23 -4.31 2.70
N ALA A 80 6.10 -4.84 3.54
CA ALA A 80 7.51 -5.01 3.23
C ALA A 80 7.75 -5.99 2.08
N VAL A 81 7.01 -7.11 2.06
CA VAL A 81 7.07 -8.09 0.97
C VAL A 81 6.61 -7.47 -0.35
N GLY A 82 5.49 -6.74 -0.35
CA GLY A 82 5.03 -6.06 -1.56
C GLY A 82 6.04 -5.00 -2.04
N PHE A 83 6.63 -4.21 -1.14
CA PHE A 83 7.73 -3.31 -1.48
C PHE A 83 8.86 -4.02 -2.23
N ILE A 84 9.32 -5.18 -1.73
CA ILE A 84 10.39 -5.95 -2.37
C ILE A 84 9.95 -6.46 -3.75
N ILE A 85 8.74 -7.01 -3.87
CA ILE A 85 8.20 -7.53 -5.14
C ILE A 85 8.18 -6.43 -6.21
N TYR A 86 7.74 -5.23 -5.87
CA TYR A 86 7.69 -4.10 -6.80
C TYR A 86 9.05 -3.44 -7.05
N LEU A 87 10.02 -3.62 -6.14
CA LEU A 87 11.39 -3.11 -6.30
C LEU A 87 12.24 -3.96 -7.24
N ILE A 88 12.12 -5.29 -7.18
CA ILE A 88 12.90 -6.23 -8.04
C ILE A 88 12.88 -5.85 -9.52
N PRO A 89 11.72 -5.61 -10.17
CA PRO A 89 11.68 -5.30 -11.60
C PRO A 89 12.18 -3.89 -11.97
N ILE A 90 12.44 -3.04 -10.98
CA ILE A 90 12.97 -1.69 -11.20
C ILE A 90 14.50 -1.70 -11.28
N LEU A 91 15.14 -2.61 -10.53
CA LEU A 91 16.59 -2.83 -10.53
C LEU A 91 17.04 -3.54 -11.81
#